data_AF-A0A4V0XDB1-F1
#
_entry.id   AF-A0A4V0XDB1-F1
#
_cell.length_a   1.000
_cell.length_b   1.000
_cell.length_c   1.000
_cell.angle_alpha   90.00
_cell.angle_beta   90.00
_cell.angle_gamma   90.00
#
_symmetry.space_group_name_H-M   'P 1'
#
loop_
_entity.id
_entity.type
_entity.pdbx_description
1 polymer ?
#
loop_
_entity_poly.entity_id
_entity_poly.type
_entity_poly.pdbx_seq_one_letter_code
_entity_poly.pdbx_strand_id
1 'polypeptide(L)'
;MFPPLPLDLWSIEPPPLPLVAQANRSSPDRTRRFPLRREGGGTRGACAARLVAHLVPPDGLLDPGPQPILGVIEGDSPVAVPLALRWSDDERIEPARRGASLRLLLLSAPISAGLWESFPACEGNTEPPAPPARSLLGPGPRSSAAANGVARNSLRVLWSRCGERVATAELLAAWDYSHLADRLPPTLPVVCTTPSPSGG
;
A
#
# COMPACT_ATOMS: atom_id res chain seq x y z
N MET A 1 -1.42 -50.63 -19.93
CA MET A 1 -2.14 -49.61 -20.73
C MET A 1 -2.76 -48.66 -19.72
N PHE A 2 -2.05 -47.59 -19.37
CA PHE A 2 -2.52 -46.58 -18.41
C PHE A 2 -3.36 -45.54 -19.16
N PRO A 3 -4.54 -45.16 -18.65
CA PRO A 3 -5.28 -44.04 -19.25
C PRO A 3 -4.51 -42.73 -18.99
N PRO A 4 -4.52 -41.77 -19.94
CA PRO A 4 -4.00 -40.45 -19.68
C PRO A 4 -4.93 -39.70 -18.74
N LEU A 5 -4.37 -39.05 -17.72
CA LEU A 5 -5.10 -38.14 -16.83
C LEU A 5 -5.44 -36.84 -17.58
N PRO A 6 -6.61 -36.23 -17.34
CA PRO A 6 -7.01 -34.99 -17.99
C PRO A 6 -6.19 -33.79 -17.47
N LEU A 7 -5.70 -32.98 -18.40
CA LEU A 7 -4.91 -31.76 -18.19
C LEU A 7 -5.80 -30.52 -17.96
N ASP A 8 -6.83 -30.62 -17.10
CA ASP A 8 -7.72 -29.48 -16.80
C ASP A 8 -7.56 -29.04 -15.35
N LEU A 9 -6.43 -28.42 -15.02
CA LEU A 9 -6.18 -27.88 -13.67
C LEU A 9 -5.36 -26.58 -13.67
N TRP A 10 -5.45 -25.69 -14.66
CA TRP A 10 -4.79 -24.38 -14.58
C TRP A 10 -5.63 -23.20 -15.07
N SER A 11 -6.77 -22.98 -14.43
CA SER A 11 -7.39 -21.66 -14.38
C SER A 11 -7.97 -21.45 -12.99
N ILE A 12 -7.09 -21.49 -11.98
CA ILE A 12 -7.44 -20.90 -10.69
C ILE A 12 -7.29 -19.40 -10.89
N GLU A 13 -8.39 -18.76 -11.32
CA GLU A 13 -8.48 -17.31 -11.33
C GLU A 13 -8.22 -16.82 -9.89
N PRO A 14 -7.29 -15.88 -9.69
CA PRO A 14 -6.93 -15.46 -8.35
C PRO A 14 -8.15 -14.80 -7.69
N PRO A 15 -8.47 -15.09 -6.42
CA PRO A 15 -9.72 -14.65 -5.79
C PRO A 15 -9.90 -13.11 -5.86
N PRO A 16 -11.11 -12.56 -5.98
CA PRO A 16 -11.27 -11.12 -6.02
C PRO A 16 -10.75 -10.45 -4.73
N LEU A 17 -10.19 -9.25 -4.84
CA LEU A 17 -9.75 -8.50 -3.66
C LEU A 17 -10.95 -8.16 -2.78
N PRO A 18 -10.84 -8.31 -1.44
CA PRO A 18 -11.91 -7.89 -0.56
C PRO A 18 -12.08 -6.38 -0.63
N LEU A 19 -13.33 -5.92 -0.60
CA LEU A 19 -13.62 -4.51 -0.77
C LEU A 19 -13.47 -3.74 0.55
N VAL A 20 -12.43 -2.93 0.67
CA VAL A 20 -12.16 -2.11 1.86
C VAL A 20 -13.00 -0.82 1.87
N ALA A 21 -13.25 -0.24 0.69
CA ALA A 21 -13.98 1.01 0.50
C ALA A 21 -15.46 0.99 0.93
N GLN A 22 -16.09 -0.19 0.96
CA GLN A 22 -17.53 -0.32 1.28
C GLN A 22 -17.85 -0.46 2.76
N ALA A 23 -16.85 -0.53 3.65
CA ALA A 23 -17.07 -0.79 5.07
C ALA A 23 -17.77 0.34 5.86
N ASN A 24 -18.16 1.47 5.24
CA ASN A 24 -19.09 2.45 5.82
C ASN A 24 -19.54 3.50 4.78
N ARG A 25 -20.68 3.30 4.12
CA ARG A 25 -21.35 4.36 3.33
C ARG A 25 -22.19 5.29 4.22
N SER A 26 -21.53 5.97 5.15
CA SER A 26 -22.11 7.07 5.92
C SER A 26 -21.25 8.33 5.70
N SER A 27 -21.76 9.31 4.96
CA SER A 27 -21.14 10.64 4.71
C SER A 27 -22.17 11.73 5.04
N PRO A 28 -21.82 12.98 5.45
CA PRO A 28 -20.50 13.59 5.60
C PRO A 28 -20.29 14.39 6.93
N ASP A 29 -19.07 14.36 7.46
CA ASP A 29 -18.44 15.58 7.96
C ASP A 29 -16.99 15.55 7.47
N ARG A 30 -16.76 16.22 6.33
CA ARG A 30 -15.44 16.36 5.70
C ARG A 30 -14.56 17.38 6.41
N THR A 31 -15.08 18.11 7.41
CA THR A 31 -14.37 19.22 8.06
C THR A 31 -13.72 18.84 9.40
N ARG A 32 -14.02 17.65 9.94
CA ARG A 32 -13.51 17.20 11.26
C ARG A 32 -12.62 15.95 11.25
N ARG A 33 -12.27 15.42 10.08
CA ARG A 33 -11.24 14.37 9.94
C ARG A 33 -9.88 15.06 9.85
N PHE A 34 -8.92 14.62 10.67
CA PHE A 34 -7.52 15.03 10.54
C PHE A 34 -7.11 14.84 9.06
N PRO A 35 -6.59 15.84 8.34
CA PRO A 35 -6.41 15.78 6.90
C PRO A 35 -5.19 14.92 6.55
N LEU A 36 -5.33 13.61 6.70
CA LEU A 36 -4.35 12.64 6.22
C LEU A 36 -4.54 12.52 4.71
N ARG A 37 -3.60 13.09 3.95
CA ARG A 37 -3.50 12.82 2.52
C ARG A 37 -2.88 11.42 2.39
N ARG A 38 -3.73 10.39 2.28
CA ARG A 38 -3.28 9.00 2.03
C ARG A 38 -2.47 8.87 0.74
N GLU A 39 -2.52 9.91 -0.09
CA GLU A 39 -1.78 10.08 -1.33
C GLU A 39 -0.75 11.21 -1.17
N GLY A 40 0.44 10.96 -1.70
CA GLY A 40 1.52 11.91 -1.81
C GLY A 40 2.15 11.87 -3.19
N GLY A 41 3.27 12.56 -3.31
CA GLY A 41 3.93 12.80 -4.58
C GLY A 41 3.57 14.17 -5.15
N GLY A 42 4.47 14.65 -5.99
CA GLY A 42 4.38 15.94 -6.65
C GLY A 42 4.02 15.80 -8.12
N THR A 43 4.08 16.93 -8.80
CA THR A 43 4.01 17.03 -10.27
C THR A 43 5.28 17.65 -10.86
N ARG A 44 6.23 18.04 -9.99
CA ARG A 44 7.47 18.75 -10.36
C ARG A 44 8.68 17.90 -10.00
N GLY A 45 9.65 17.87 -10.90
CA GLY A 45 10.90 17.11 -10.73
C GLY A 45 10.72 15.61 -10.99
N ALA A 46 11.64 15.04 -11.76
CA ALA A 46 11.59 13.63 -12.17
C ALA A 46 11.53 12.64 -11.00
N CYS A 47 12.11 13.00 -9.85
CA CYS A 47 12.11 12.19 -8.64
C CYS A 47 10.85 12.40 -7.77
N ALA A 48 10.44 13.66 -7.56
CA ALA A 48 9.31 13.98 -6.68
C ALA A 48 7.95 13.75 -7.36
N ALA A 49 7.90 13.65 -8.69
CA ALA A 49 6.65 13.45 -9.47
C ALA A 49 6.00 12.07 -9.30
N ARG A 50 6.63 11.16 -8.55
CA ARG A 50 6.12 9.81 -8.33
C ARG A 50 4.93 9.82 -7.38
N LEU A 51 3.79 9.28 -7.82
CA LEU A 51 2.64 9.02 -6.97
C LEU A 51 3.03 8.03 -5.86
N VAL A 52 2.61 8.29 -4.64
CA VAL A 52 2.69 7.35 -3.52
C VAL A 52 1.32 7.31 -2.86
N ALA A 53 0.73 6.14 -2.64
CA ALA A 53 -0.56 6.03 -1.95
C ALA A 53 -0.57 4.85 -0.97
N HIS A 54 -1.02 5.08 0.25
CA HIS A 54 -1.11 4.03 1.27
C HIS A 54 -2.38 3.19 1.11
N LEU A 55 -2.27 1.87 1.19
CA LEU A 55 -3.41 0.96 1.31
C LEU A 55 -3.93 0.97 2.75
N VAL A 56 -4.72 1.98 3.08
CA VAL A 56 -5.41 2.12 4.37
C VAL A 56 -6.91 2.35 4.14
N PRO A 57 -7.77 2.05 5.12
CA PRO A 57 -9.20 2.33 5.01
C PRO A 57 -9.49 3.82 4.73
N PRO A 58 -10.72 4.16 4.30
CA PRO A 58 -11.10 5.55 3.97
C PRO A 58 -10.97 6.58 5.10
N ASP A 59 -10.87 6.13 6.36
CA ASP A 59 -10.61 6.98 7.52
C ASP A 59 -9.11 7.31 7.69
N GLY A 60 -8.23 6.72 6.88
CA GLY A 60 -6.79 6.94 6.93
C GLY A 60 -6.08 6.24 8.08
N LEU A 61 -6.75 5.32 8.78
CA LEU A 61 -6.22 4.65 9.95
C LEU A 61 -6.17 3.14 9.75
N LEU A 62 -4.97 2.57 9.82
CA LEU A 62 -4.73 1.15 9.72
C LEU A 62 -4.22 0.60 11.05
N ASP A 63 -4.95 -0.35 11.62
CA ASP A 63 -4.48 -1.23 12.67
C ASP A 63 -3.89 -2.50 11.99
N PRO A 64 -2.55 -2.60 11.88
CA PRO A 64 -1.89 -3.69 11.19
C PRO A 64 -2.08 -5.05 11.90
N GLY A 65 -2.49 -5.05 13.17
CA GLY A 65 -2.70 -6.26 13.94
C GLY A 65 -1.43 -7.11 14.10
N PRO A 66 -1.55 -8.44 14.27
CA PRO A 66 -0.42 -9.32 14.60
C PRO A 66 0.47 -9.66 13.39
N GLN A 67 -0.01 -9.49 12.17
CA GLN A 67 0.76 -9.68 10.94
C GLN A 67 0.87 -8.33 10.25
N PRO A 68 1.86 -7.52 10.63
CA PRO A 68 1.84 -6.12 10.28
C PRO A 68 2.33 -5.88 8.86
N ILE A 69 1.41 -6.03 7.92
CA ILE A 69 1.63 -5.76 6.51
C ILE A 69 1.17 -4.34 6.23
N LEU A 70 2.05 -3.51 5.64
CA LEU A 70 1.69 -2.24 5.04
C LEU A 70 1.66 -2.38 3.52
N GLY A 71 0.75 -1.67 2.87
CA GLY A 71 0.69 -1.62 1.41
C GLY A 71 0.88 -0.20 0.89
N VAL A 72 1.70 -0.04 -0.13
CA VAL A 72 1.97 1.23 -0.81
C VAL A 72 1.86 1.04 -2.31
N ILE A 73 1.01 1.82 -2.96
CA ILE A 73 1.01 1.98 -4.40
C ILE A 73 2.06 3.03 -4.75
N GLU A 74 3.02 2.64 -5.59
CA GLU A 74 4.00 3.54 -6.18
C GLU A 74 3.62 3.75 -7.66
N GLY A 75 3.52 5.00 -8.09
CA GLY A 75 3.33 5.34 -9.49
C GLY A 75 4.60 5.20 -10.32
N ASP A 76 4.47 5.42 -11.62
CA ASP A 76 5.61 5.43 -12.51
C ASP A 76 6.53 6.63 -12.24
N SER A 77 7.82 6.43 -12.48
CA SER A 77 8.85 7.45 -12.37
C SER A 77 9.93 7.20 -13.40
N PRO A 78 10.37 8.24 -14.14
CA PRO A 78 11.47 8.11 -15.09
C PRO A 78 12.82 7.83 -14.39
N VAL A 79 12.91 8.10 -13.08
CA VAL A 79 14.11 7.86 -12.27
C VAL A 79 13.78 6.84 -11.18
N ALA A 80 14.61 5.80 -11.08
CA ALA A 80 14.53 4.85 -9.98
C ALA A 80 15.03 5.53 -8.70
N VAL A 81 14.13 5.78 -7.76
CA VAL A 81 14.47 6.38 -6.47
C VAL A 81 13.98 5.51 -5.32
N PRO A 82 14.76 5.42 -4.22
CA PRO A 82 14.32 4.69 -3.03
C PRO A 82 13.02 5.28 -2.47
N LEU A 83 12.25 4.44 -1.78
CA LEU A 83 11.06 4.88 -1.05
C LEU A 83 11.43 4.96 0.43
N ALA A 84 11.39 6.16 1.00
CA ALA A 84 11.49 6.33 2.45
C ALA A 84 10.12 6.12 3.08
N LEU A 85 10.09 5.32 4.14
CA LEU A 85 8.93 5.12 5.00
C LEU A 85 9.34 5.51 6.41
N ARG A 86 8.53 6.36 7.04
CA ARG A 86 8.75 6.83 8.41
C ARG A 86 7.52 6.55 9.23
N TRP A 87 7.67 5.96 10.40
CA TRP A 87 6.58 5.80 11.34
C TRP A 87 7.09 5.89 12.77
N SER A 88 6.44 6.73 13.58
CA SER A 88 6.94 7.02 14.94
C SER A 88 8.43 7.41 14.91
N ASP A 89 9.29 6.68 15.62
CA ASP A 89 10.75 6.88 15.66
C ASP A 89 11.53 5.96 14.70
N ASP A 90 10.81 5.13 13.92
CA ASP A 90 11.41 4.23 12.94
C ASP A 90 11.45 4.86 11.55
N GLU A 91 12.53 4.57 10.83
CA GLU A 91 12.68 4.87 9.42
C GLU A 91 13.14 3.62 8.67
N ARG A 92 12.56 3.39 7.50
CA ARG A 92 12.93 2.31 6.60
C ARG A 92 13.07 2.83 5.19
N ILE A 93 14.22 2.55 4.59
CA ILE A 93 14.47 2.88 3.20
C ILE A 93 14.33 1.61 2.37
N GLU A 94 13.38 1.66 1.45
CA GLU A 94 13.08 0.60 0.53
C GLU A 94 13.81 0.80 -0.80
N PRO A 95 14.37 -0.26 -1.42
CA PRO A 95 15.17 -0.13 -2.62
C PRO A 95 14.45 0.58 -3.76
N ALA A 96 15.23 1.34 -4.53
CA ALA A 96 14.77 2.06 -5.70
C ALA A 96 14.15 1.11 -6.73
N ARG A 97 13.03 1.53 -7.32
CA ARG A 97 12.35 0.77 -8.38
C ARG A 97 12.00 1.67 -9.56
N ARG A 98 12.06 1.08 -10.75
CA ARG A 98 11.51 1.66 -11.98
C ARG A 98 10.10 1.14 -12.17
N GLY A 99 9.23 1.97 -12.74
CA GLY A 99 7.85 1.59 -13.00
C GLY A 99 6.94 1.76 -11.78
N ALA A 100 5.65 1.68 -12.07
CA ALA A 100 4.62 1.60 -11.05
C ALA A 100 4.56 0.20 -10.43
N SER A 101 4.28 0.11 -9.14
CA SER A 101 4.19 -1.16 -8.41
C SER A 101 3.27 -1.07 -7.20
N LEU A 102 2.73 -2.22 -6.79
CA LEU A 102 2.18 -2.38 -5.46
C LEU A 102 3.26 -2.98 -4.56
N ARG A 103 3.77 -2.21 -3.61
CA ARG A 103 4.73 -2.69 -2.60
C ARG A 103 3.99 -3.07 -1.32
N LEU A 104 4.28 -4.27 -0.82
CA LEU A 104 3.83 -4.76 0.47
C LEU A 104 5.02 -4.93 1.38
N LEU A 105 4.90 -4.46 2.62
CA LEU A 105 5.97 -4.41 3.59
C LEU A 105 5.54 -5.15 4.83
N LEU A 106 6.21 -6.26 5.12
CA LEU A 106 6.07 -6.90 6.42
C LEU A 106 6.99 -6.15 7.40
N LEU A 107 6.39 -5.69 8.50
CA LEU A 107 7.10 -5.02 9.57
C LEU A 107 7.42 -6.01 10.70
N SER A 108 8.39 -5.64 11.53
CA SER A 108 8.62 -6.33 12.80
C SER A 108 7.58 -5.86 13.81
N ALA A 109 6.94 -6.79 14.52
CA ALA A 109 6.05 -6.46 15.62
C ALA A 109 6.85 -6.24 16.91
N PRO A 110 6.38 -5.39 17.85
CA PRO A 110 5.17 -4.56 17.77
C PRO A 110 5.38 -3.22 17.05
N ILE A 111 4.36 -2.72 16.35
CA ILE A 111 4.36 -1.37 15.78
C ILE A 111 3.70 -0.40 16.76
N SER A 112 4.40 0.68 17.07
CA SER A 112 3.86 1.80 17.85
C SER A 112 2.79 2.55 17.08
N ALA A 113 1.69 2.90 17.75
CA ALA A 113 0.67 3.75 17.15
C ALA A 113 1.24 5.14 16.84
N GLY A 114 1.03 5.64 15.63
CA GLY A 114 1.66 6.89 15.20
C GLY A 114 1.36 7.30 13.76
N LEU A 115 1.93 8.45 13.38
CA LEU A 115 1.91 8.92 11.99
C LEU A 115 2.84 8.05 11.16
N TRP A 116 2.32 7.54 10.04
CA TRP A 116 3.06 6.88 8.99
C TRP A 116 3.15 7.80 7.77
N GLU A 117 4.36 8.05 7.31
CA GLU A 117 4.68 8.81 6.11
C GLU A 117 5.42 7.95 5.09
N SER A 118 5.12 8.12 3.79
CA SER A 118 5.91 7.55 2.70
C SER A 118 6.18 8.58 1.61
N PHE A 119 7.41 8.62 1.11
CA PHE A 119 7.84 9.55 0.06
C PHE A 119 9.09 9.05 -0.69
N PRO A 120 9.30 9.48 -1.96
CA PRO A 120 10.55 9.18 -2.66
C PRO A 120 11.73 9.91 -2.02
N ALA A 121 12.81 9.19 -1.69
CA ALA A 121 14.04 9.74 -1.14
C ALA A 121 14.94 10.24 -2.28
N CYS A 122 14.79 11.52 -2.64
CA CYS A 122 15.57 12.14 -3.71
C CYS A 122 16.94 12.62 -3.21
N GLU A 123 17.99 12.36 -4.00
CA GLU A 123 19.32 13.00 -3.83
C GLU A 123 19.96 12.84 -2.43
N GLY A 124 19.66 11.75 -1.73
CA GLY A 124 20.20 11.50 -0.38
C GLY A 124 19.58 12.36 0.72
N ASN A 125 18.56 13.16 0.42
CA ASN A 125 17.78 13.89 1.42
C ASN A 125 16.70 12.98 2.01
N THR A 126 16.62 12.95 3.34
CA THR A 126 15.56 12.29 4.12
C THR A 126 14.33 13.18 4.31
N GLU A 127 14.35 14.40 3.74
CA GLU A 127 13.22 15.32 3.73
C GLU A 127 12.36 15.11 2.47
N PRO A 128 11.02 15.05 2.60
CA PRO A 128 10.14 14.82 1.47
C PRO A 128 10.19 15.97 0.44
N PRO A 129 10.57 15.70 -0.82
CA PRO A 129 10.70 16.72 -1.87
C PRO A 129 9.35 17.12 -2.50
N ALA A 130 8.29 16.38 -2.16
CA ALA A 130 6.90 16.64 -2.48
C ALA A 130 6.04 16.21 -1.29
N PRO A 131 4.76 16.61 -1.20
CA PRO A 131 3.91 16.21 -0.09
C PRO A 131 3.93 14.68 0.11
N PRO A 132 4.31 14.19 1.30
CA PRO A 132 4.34 12.75 1.57
C PRO A 132 2.93 12.18 1.66
N ALA A 133 2.80 10.89 1.36
CA ALA A 133 1.59 10.15 1.72
C ALA A 133 1.57 9.99 3.24
N ARG A 134 0.44 10.28 3.88
CA ARG A 134 0.28 10.29 5.34
C ARG A 134 -0.90 9.44 5.77
N SER A 135 -0.70 8.59 6.76
CA SER A 135 -1.76 7.78 7.39
C SER A 135 -1.43 7.54 8.86
N LEU A 136 -2.38 7.01 9.63
CA LEU A 136 -2.15 6.62 11.02
C LEU A 136 -2.02 5.10 11.12
N LEU A 137 -1.05 4.65 11.90
CA LEU A 137 -0.90 3.26 12.31
C LEU A 137 -1.38 3.07 13.74
N GLY A 138 -1.97 1.91 14.01
CA GLY A 138 -2.31 1.44 15.35
C GLY A 138 -3.79 1.54 15.71
N PRO A 139 -4.18 0.98 16.87
CA PRO A 139 -5.56 0.99 17.34
C PRO A 139 -5.94 2.41 17.79
N GLY A 140 -6.57 3.17 16.90
CA GLY A 140 -7.12 4.49 17.22
C GLY A 140 -8.56 4.42 17.76
N PRO A 141 -9.00 5.38 18.59
CA PRO A 141 -10.38 5.42 19.11
C PRO A 141 -11.44 5.66 18.02
N ARG A 142 -11.00 6.05 16.81
CA ARG A 142 -11.86 6.27 15.62
C ARG A 142 -11.75 5.14 14.60
N SER A 143 -10.98 4.10 14.90
CA SER A 143 -10.78 2.94 14.05
C SER A 143 -12.07 2.12 13.96
N SER A 144 -12.58 1.91 12.74
CA SER A 144 -13.58 0.86 12.54
C SER A 144 -12.89 -0.49 12.58
N ALA A 145 -13.19 -1.30 13.62
CA ALA A 145 -12.67 -2.66 13.74
C ALA A 145 -13.04 -3.53 12.53
N ALA A 146 -14.24 -3.33 11.97
CA ALA A 146 -14.68 -4.01 10.75
C ALA A 146 -13.85 -3.59 9.53
N ALA A 147 -13.67 -2.28 9.30
CA ALA A 147 -12.87 -1.80 8.16
C ALA A 147 -11.42 -2.25 8.25
N ASN A 148 -10.85 -2.27 9.46
CA ASN A 148 -9.50 -2.77 9.71
C ASN A 148 -9.39 -4.29 9.55
N GLY A 149 -10.40 -5.05 9.95
CA GLY A 149 -10.49 -6.48 9.66
C GLY A 149 -10.45 -6.76 8.15
N VAL A 150 -11.23 -6.02 7.36
CA VAL A 150 -11.26 -6.14 5.90
C VAL A 150 -9.93 -5.70 5.27
N ALA A 151 -9.35 -4.57 5.71
CA ALA A 151 -8.06 -4.10 5.22
C ALA A 151 -6.93 -5.11 5.49
N ARG A 152 -6.85 -5.65 6.71
CA ARG A 152 -5.88 -6.70 7.06
C ARG A 152 -6.05 -7.97 6.22
N ASN A 153 -7.29 -8.40 5.99
CA ASN A 153 -7.55 -9.55 5.13
C ASN A 153 -7.11 -9.27 3.68
N SER A 154 -7.42 -8.07 3.17
CA SER A 154 -7.05 -7.66 1.81
C SER A 154 -5.54 -7.61 1.62
N LEU A 155 -4.81 -7.04 2.58
CA LEU A 155 -3.34 -7.02 2.56
C LEU A 155 -2.73 -8.41 2.62
N ARG A 156 -3.36 -9.35 3.35
CA ARG A 156 -2.92 -10.76 3.39
C ARG A 156 -3.15 -11.49 2.08
N VAL A 157 -4.29 -11.26 1.43
CA VAL A 157 -4.59 -11.79 0.08
C VAL A 157 -3.63 -11.21 -0.95
N LEU A 158 -3.29 -9.93 -0.84
CA LEU A 158 -2.27 -9.31 -1.70
C LEU A 158 -0.88 -9.90 -1.41
N TRP A 159 -0.55 -10.15 -0.15
CA TRP A 159 0.71 -10.78 0.26
C TRP A 159 0.84 -12.21 -0.26
N SER A 160 -0.25 -12.99 -0.38
CA SER A 160 -0.14 -14.32 -0.99
C SER A 160 0.17 -14.26 -2.51
N ARG A 161 0.14 -13.08 -3.13
CA ARG A 161 0.41 -12.84 -4.55
C ARG A 161 1.76 -12.17 -4.81
N CYS A 162 2.68 -12.21 -3.85
CA CYS A 162 4.03 -11.67 -4.05
C CYS A 162 4.65 -12.23 -5.35
N GLY A 163 5.13 -11.35 -6.22
CA GLY A 163 5.72 -11.72 -7.52
C GLY A 163 4.72 -11.80 -8.68
N GLU A 164 3.41 -11.78 -8.40
CA GLU A 164 2.37 -11.74 -9.42
C GLU A 164 2.03 -10.31 -9.86
N ARG A 165 1.04 -10.18 -10.74
CA ARG A 165 0.46 -8.89 -11.16
C ARG A 165 -1.00 -8.85 -10.76
N VAL A 166 -1.45 -7.69 -10.30
CA VAL A 166 -2.87 -7.44 -9.97
C VAL A 166 -3.47 -6.43 -10.92
N ALA A 167 -4.76 -6.58 -11.22
CA ALA A 167 -5.51 -5.60 -12.01
C ALA A 167 -5.63 -4.29 -11.22
N THR A 168 -5.14 -3.20 -11.82
CA THR A 168 -5.11 -1.89 -11.16
C THR A 168 -6.50 -1.39 -10.85
N ALA A 169 -7.45 -1.55 -11.78
CA ALA A 169 -8.83 -1.09 -11.57
C ALA A 169 -9.49 -1.75 -10.36
N GLU A 170 -9.31 -3.06 -10.18
CA GLU A 170 -9.84 -3.79 -9.03
C GLU A 170 -9.19 -3.35 -7.72
N LEU A 171 -7.86 -3.22 -7.71
CA LEU A 171 -7.13 -2.71 -6.54
C LEU A 171 -7.62 -1.31 -6.16
N LEU A 172 -7.68 -0.39 -7.12
CA LEU A 172 -8.09 0.99 -6.85
C LEU A 172 -9.55 1.07 -6.38
N ALA A 173 -10.45 0.30 -6.99
CA ALA A 173 -11.84 0.23 -6.54
C ALA A 173 -11.98 -0.34 -5.12
N ALA A 174 -11.20 -1.38 -4.79
CA ALA A 174 -11.22 -1.99 -3.47
C ALA A 174 -10.81 -1.02 -2.34
N TRP A 175 -9.93 -0.05 -2.63
CA TRP A 175 -9.33 0.86 -1.65
C TRP A 175 -9.80 2.33 -1.74
N ASP A 176 -10.81 2.62 -2.56
CA ASP A 176 -11.34 3.98 -2.78
C ASP A 176 -10.31 4.93 -3.43
N TYR A 177 -9.62 4.44 -4.45
CA TYR A 177 -8.60 5.16 -5.22
C TYR A 177 -8.86 5.18 -6.73
N SER A 178 -10.12 4.98 -7.16
CA SER A 178 -10.45 4.90 -8.60
C SER A 178 -10.04 6.15 -9.40
N HIS A 179 -9.91 7.31 -8.77
CA HIS A 179 -9.40 8.54 -9.39
C HIS A 179 -7.92 8.49 -9.78
N LEU A 180 -7.17 7.48 -9.32
CA LEU A 180 -5.76 7.28 -9.68
C LEU A 180 -5.58 6.41 -10.94
N ALA A 181 -6.67 5.92 -11.55
CA ALA A 181 -6.62 5.02 -12.70
C ALA A 181 -5.79 5.57 -13.86
N ASP A 182 -5.93 6.87 -14.15
CA ASP A 182 -5.21 7.53 -15.25
C ASP A 182 -3.70 7.74 -14.97
N ARG A 183 -3.25 7.49 -13.74
CA ARG A 183 -1.86 7.69 -13.30
C ARG A 183 -1.08 6.39 -13.16
N LEU A 184 -1.71 5.25 -13.41
CA LEU A 184 -1.16 3.92 -13.16
C LEU A 184 -1.37 3.02 -14.39
N PRO A 185 -0.46 2.06 -14.66
CA PRO A 185 -0.65 1.08 -15.71
C PRO A 185 -1.85 0.16 -15.40
N PRO A 186 -2.39 -0.57 -16.39
CA PRO A 186 -3.56 -1.44 -16.20
C PRO A 186 -3.33 -2.61 -15.23
N THR A 187 -2.07 -3.04 -15.06
CA THR A 187 -1.68 -4.04 -14.07
C THR A 187 -0.46 -3.58 -13.28
N LEU A 188 -0.44 -3.86 -11.98
CA LEU A 188 0.67 -3.55 -11.09
C LEU A 188 1.38 -4.83 -10.65
N PRO A 189 2.71 -4.91 -10.75
CA PRO A 189 3.46 -5.98 -10.10
C PRO A 189 3.34 -5.86 -8.57
N VAL A 190 3.13 -6.99 -7.90
CA VAL A 190 3.11 -7.10 -6.44
C VAL A 190 4.53 -7.41 -5.97
N VAL A 191 5.10 -6.49 -5.23
CA VAL A 191 6.44 -6.61 -4.66
C VAL A 191 6.31 -6.73 -3.15
N CYS A 192 6.90 -7.76 -2.57
CA CYS A 192 6.90 -7.94 -1.13
C CYS A 192 8.30 -7.79 -0.58
N THR A 193 8.43 -7.03 0.51
CA THR A 193 9.68 -6.91 1.25
C THR A 193 9.46 -7.34 2.69
N THR A 194 10.25 -8.30 3.15
CA THR A 194 10.31 -8.72 4.56
C THR A 194 11.13 -7.72 5.37
N PRO A 195 11.00 -7.68 6.71
CA PRO A 195 11.94 -6.89 7.51
C PRO A 195 13.37 -7.37 7.24
N SER A 196 14.30 -6.43 7.06
CA SER A 196 15.72 -6.78 7.02
C SER A 196 16.08 -7.40 8.38
N PRO A 197 16.82 -8.52 8.43
CA PRO A 197 17.42 -8.92 9.70
C PRO A 197 18.31 -7.76 10.13
N SER A 198 17.94 -7.11 11.24
CA SER A 198 18.85 -6.23 11.96
C SER A 198 20.11 -7.04 12.21
N GLY A 199 21.22 -6.63 11.59
CA GLY A 199 22.51 -7.29 11.75
C GLY A 199 22.82 -7.45 13.24
N GLY A 200 23.19 -8.68 13.63
CA GLY A 200 23.66 -9.00 14.97
C GLY A 200 25.03 -8.41 15.26
#